data_AF-A0A1V5ZNV9-F1
#
_entry.id   AF-A0A1V5ZNV9-F1
#
_cell.length_a   1.000
_cell.length_b   1.000
_cell.length_c   1.000
_cell.angle_alpha   90.00
_cell.angle_beta   90.00
_cell.angle_gamma   90.00
#
_symmetry.space_group_name_H-M   'P 1'
#
loop_
_entity.id
_entity.type
_entity.pdbx_description
1 polymer ?
#
loop_
_entity_poly.entity_id
_entity_poly.type
_entity_poly.pdbx_seq_one_letter_code
_entity_poly.pdbx_strand_id
1 'polypeptide(L)' 'MLNFYEITCEEVMTPRVKIDAISCDLSVDEAIEKLLQFSHTRILVHS' A
#
# COMPACT_ATOMS: atom_id res chain seq x y z
N MET A 1 4.69 -22.21 20.74
CA MET A 1 5.84 -21.33 20.43
C MET A 1 5.43 -20.60 19.17
N LEU A 2 5.32 -19.27 19.19
CA LEU A 2 4.93 -18.51 18.00
C LEU A 2 6.10 -18.56 17.01
N ASN A 3 5.87 -19.09 15.80
CA ASN A 3 6.81 -19.12 14.67
C ASN A 3 7.24 -17.71 14.17
N PHE A 4 6.92 -16.66 14.93
CA PHE A 4 7.20 -15.26 14.58
C PHE A 4 8.71 -14.99 14.39
N TYR A 5 9.58 -15.73 15.08
CA TYR A 5 11.03 -15.59 14.94
C TYR A 5 11.60 -16.25 13.66
N GLU A 6 10.80 -17.08 12.99
CA GLU A 6 11.22 -17.81 11.78
C GLU A 6 10.54 -17.26 10.52
N ILE A 7 9.44 -16.50 10.67
CA ILE A 7 8.71 -15.88 9.56
C ILE A 7 9.52 -14.70 9.00
N THR A 8 9.77 -14.74 7.71
CA THR A 8 10.41 -13.67 6.94
C THR A 8 9.40 -12.64 6.47
N CYS A 9 9.86 -11.42 6.16
CA CYS A 9 9.00 -10.40 5.55
C CYS A 9 8.39 -10.87 4.22
N GLU A 10 9.12 -11.69 3.45
CA GLU A 10 8.66 -12.19 2.16
C GLU A 10 7.40 -13.05 2.27
N GLU A 11 7.26 -13.80 3.36
CA GLU A 11 6.11 -14.67 3.59
C GLU A 11 4.85 -13.92 4.00
N VAL A 12 4.96 -12.70 4.52
CA VAL A 12 3.83 -11.92 5.04
C VAL A 12 3.56 -10.62 4.29
N MET A 13 4.49 -10.16 3.46
CA MET A 13 4.33 -8.93 2.70
C MET A 13 3.25 -9.08 1.61
N THR A 14 2.52 -8.00 1.36
CA THR A 14 1.67 -7.92 0.17
C THR A 14 2.56 -7.80 -1.07
N PRO A 15 2.42 -8.70 -2.08
CA PRO A 15 3.20 -8.61 -3.30
C PRO A 15 2.95 -7.29 -4.03
N ARG A 16 4.00 -6.66 -4.57
CA ARG A 16 3.91 -5.34 -5.24
C ARG A 16 2.80 -5.24 -6.28
N VAL A 17 2.57 -6.29 -7.05
CA VAL A 17 1.52 -6.35 -8.09
C VAL A 17 0.09 -6.31 -7.56
N LYS A 18 -0.09 -6.53 -6.25
CA LYS A 18 -1.39 -6.45 -5.55
C LYS A 18 -1.52 -5.18 -4.71
N ILE A 19 -0.52 -4.30 -4.73
CA ILE A 19 -0.58 -3.06 -3.98
C ILE A 19 -1.07 -1.95 -4.89
N ASP A 20 -2.19 -1.36 -4.51
CA ASP A 20 -2.64 -0.14 -5.15
C ASP A 20 -1.82 1.06 -4.68
N ALA A 21 -1.46 1.92 -5.62
CA ALA A 21 -0.66 3.11 -5.39
C ALA A 21 -1.19 4.28 -6.24
N ILE A 22 -0.86 5.50 -5.85
CA ILE A 22 -1.18 6.72 -6.58
C ILE A 22 0.08 7.35 -7.17
N SER A 23 -0.06 8.11 -8.26
CA SER A 23 1.05 8.85 -8.87
C SER A 23 1.41 10.08 -8.03
N CYS A 24 2.70 10.44 -7.98
CA CYS A 24 3.18 11.69 -7.41
C CYS A 24 2.77 12.94 -8.20
N ASP A 25 2.27 12.77 -9.42
CA ASP A 25 1.85 13.87 -10.29
C ASP A 25 0.42 14.36 -9.99
N LEU A 26 -0.31 13.66 -9.13
CA LEU A 26 -1.66 14.06 -8.76
C LEU A 26 -1.64 15.31 -7.88
N SER A 27 -2.58 16.21 -8.12
CA SER A 27 -2.92 17.26 -7.17
C SER A 27 -3.47 16.65 -5.87
N VAL A 28 -3.48 17.46 -4.80
CA VAL A 28 -4.02 17.04 -3.50
C VAL A 28 -5.49 16.65 -3.60
N ASP A 29 -6.30 17.40 -4.36
CA ASP A 29 -7.72 17.13 -4.52
C ASP A 29 -7.98 15.80 -5.25
N GLU A 30 -7.24 15.55 -6.34
CA GLU A 30 -7.30 14.27 -7.07
C GLU A 30 -6.84 13.08 -6.20
N ALA A 31 -5.83 13.29 -5.36
CA ALA A 31 -5.37 12.28 -4.42
C ALA A 31 -6.43 11.96 -3.35
N ILE A 32 -7.15 12.96 -2.84
CA ILE A 32 -8.25 12.80 -1.89
C ILE A 32 -9.40 12.01 -2.53
N GLU A 33 -9.81 12.35 -3.75
CA GLU A 33 -10.87 11.63 -4.46
C GLU A 33 -10.50 10.16 -4.67
N LYS A 34 -9.24 9.90 -5.05
CA LYS A 34 -8.75 8.52 -5.17
C LYS A 34 -8.74 7.82 -3.82
N LEU A 35 -8.28 8.47 -2.75
CA LEU A 35 -8.27 7.93 -1.38
C LEU A 35 -9.64 7.42 -0.94
N LEU A 36 -10.73 8.09 -1.30
CA LEU A 36 -12.10 7.67 -0.99
C LEU A 36 -12.50 6.33 -1.63
N GLN A 37 -11.80 5.90 -2.69
CA GLN A 37 -12.02 4.61 -3.34
C GLN A 37 -11.27 3.46 -2.65
N PHE A 38 -10.34 3.76 -1.75
CA PHE A 38 -9.56 2.77 -1.03
C PHE A 38 -10.16 2.45 0.33
N SER A 39 -10.03 1.19 0.74
CA SER A 39 -10.33 0.75 2.11
C SER A 39 -9.13 0.87 3.07
N HIS A 40 -8.03 1.52 2.63
CA HIS A 40 -6.76 1.55 3.35
C HIS A 40 -6.43 2.95 3.86
N THR A 41 -5.90 3.04 5.08
CA THR A 41 -5.49 4.32 5.69
C THR A 41 -4.16 4.84 5.15
N ARG A 42 -3.28 3.97 4.65
CA ARG A 42 -1.97 4.33 4.08
C ARG A 42 -1.92 3.86 2.65
N ILE A 43 -1.53 4.76 1.74
CA ILE A 43 -1.42 4.50 0.31
C ILE A 43 -0.01 4.85 -0.13
N LEU A 44 0.55 4.00 -1.00
CA LEU A 44 1.86 4.23 -1.58
C LEU A 44 1.78 5.26 -2.70
N VAL A 45 2.83 6.07 -2.81
CA VAL A 45 3.01 7.02 -3.90
C VAL A 45 4.13 6.50 -4.79
N HIS A 46 3.91 6.45 -6.10
CA HIS A 46 4.92 6.09 -7.07
C HIS A 46 5.26 7.26 -7.99
N SER A 47 6.51 7.28 -8.48
CA SER A 47 6.95 8.16 -9.57
C SER A 47 6.59 7.60 -10.95
#